data_AF-A0A3R7NVZ9-F1
#
_entry.id   AF-A0A3R7NVZ9-F1
#
_cell.length_a   1.000
_cell.length_b   1.000
_cell.length_c   1.000
_cell.angle_alpha   90.00
_cell.angle_beta   90.00
_cell.angle_gamma   90.00
#
_symmetry.space_group_name_H-M   'P 1'
#
loop_
_entity.id
_entity.type
_entity.pdbx_description
1 polymer ?
#
loop_
_entity_poly.entity_id
_entity_poly.type
_entity_poly.pdbx_seq_one_letter_code
_entity_poly.pdbx_strand_id
1 'polypeptide(L)'
;MLLMLSSFVIRHSTKYYECESASVVSYANEVRTDGDGWSFTCQHGAGECKGNMIHACAKDHFKDINLEMEFVNCLLSSTYPPNAGATCAAQVDADWAPLEHCINSVEGENLLHQVALQQEQLNPSLYFVPWIIVNDVFSEDQVGECQTNLKKVVCEKYTGTKPAECDGILAAGGGSPASRPVTRA
;
A
#
# COMPACT_ATOMS: atom_id res chain seq x y z
N MET A 1 -2.47 5.83 11.96
CA MET A 1 -3.94 5.71 11.82
C MET A 1 -4.39 5.42 10.39
N LEU A 2 -3.56 5.67 9.36
CA LEU A 2 -3.91 5.44 7.95
C LEU A 2 -3.33 4.17 7.30
N LEU A 3 -2.61 3.32 8.04
CA LEU A 3 -2.44 1.91 7.63
C LEU A 3 -3.80 1.19 7.52
N MET A 4 -4.87 1.73 8.11
CA MET A 4 -6.19 1.11 8.19
C MET A 4 -7.01 1.10 6.89
N LEU A 5 -6.57 1.76 5.81
CA LEU A 5 -7.38 1.94 4.58
C LEU A 5 -6.76 1.33 3.33
N SER A 6 -5.60 0.67 3.43
CA SER A 6 -4.81 0.28 2.26
C SER A 6 -4.37 -1.17 2.32
N SER A 7 -4.23 -1.78 1.14
CA SER A 7 -3.55 -3.06 1.00
C SER A 7 -2.05 -2.80 0.80
N PHE A 8 -1.20 -3.71 1.25
CA PHE A 8 0.25 -3.64 1.06
C PHE A 8 0.77 -5.03 0.72
N VAL A 9 1.62 -5.10 -0.31
CA VAL A 9 2.35 -6.32 -0.64
C VAL A 9 3.82 -6.05 -0.36
N ILE A 10 4.37 -6.81 0.57
CA ILE A 10 5.74 -6.68 1.04
C ILE A 10 6.52 -7.85 0.46
N ARG A 11 7.30 -7.57 -0.58
CA ARG A 11 8.13 -8.57 -1.25
C ARG A 11 9.59 -8.36 -0.96
N HIS A 12 10.32 -9.47 -0.93
CA HIS A 12 11.76 -9.46 -0.87
C HIS A 12 12.35 -9.00 -2.21
N SER A 13 13.16 -7.94 -2.18
CA SER A 13 14.05 -7.54 -3.27
C SER A 13 15.48 -7.47 -2.74
N THR A 14 16.45 -7.66 -3.64
CA THR A 14 17.88 -7.95 -3.34
C THR A 14 18.60 -6.96 -2.42
N LYS A 15 17.99 -5.84 -2.02
CA LYS A 15 18.54 -4.88 -1.05
C LYS A 15 17.54 -4.36 -0.02
N TYR A 16 16.22 -4.46 -0.25
CA TYR A 16 15.18 -3.96 0.65
C TYR A 16 13.92 -4.81 0.51
N TYR A 17 13.06 -4.77 1.52
CA TYR A 17 11.67 -5.13 1.28
C TYR A 17 11.03 -4.04 0.45
N GLU A 18 10.63 -4.38 -0.76
CA GLU A 18 9.73 -3.54 -1.52
C GLU A 18 8.37 -3.68 -0.84
N CYS A 19 7.98 -2.66 -0.08
CA CYS A 19 6.57 -2.38 0.07
C CYS A 19 6.09 -1.97 -1.32
N GLU A 20 5.72 -2.95 -2.14
CA GLU A 20 4.80 -2.65 -3.21
C GLU A 20 3.55 -2.14 -2.50
N SER A 21 3.36 -0.82 -2.58
CA SER A 21 2.10 -0.14 -2.36
C SER A 21 1.07 -0.77 -3.30
N ALA A 22 0.61 -1.96 -2.95
CA ALA A 22 -0.44 -2.64 -3.67
C ALA A 22 -1.72 -1.92 -3.31
N SER A 23 -2.04 -0.90 -4.10
CA SER A 23 -3.42 -0.54 -4.36
C SER A 23 -4.19 -0.05 -3.12
N VAL A 24 -4.28 1.27 -2.95
CA VAL A 24 -5.39 1.83 -2.19
C VAL A 24 -6.64 1.70 -3.05
N VAL A 25 -7.35 0.59 -2.92
CA VAL A 25 -8.79 0.57 -3.18
C VAL A 25 -9.46 -0.18 -2.05
N SER A 26 -10.00 0.61 -1.15
CA SER A 26 -11.16 0.27 -0.36
C SER A 26 -12.37 0.28 -1.30
N TYR A 27 -12.84 -0.90 -1.70
CA TYR A 27 -14.08 -1.16 -2.47
C TYR A 27 -14.53 0.04 -3.32
N ALA A 28 -13.83 0.31 -4.42
CA ALA A 28 -14.35 1.21 -5.42
C ALA A 28 -15.19 0.38 -6.40
N ASN A 29 -16.46 0.74 -6.56
CA ASN A 29 -17.21 0.28 -7.72
C ASN A 29 -16.77 1.14 -8.90
N GLU A 30 -16.23 0.49 -9.92
CA GLU A 30 -15.83 1.14 -11.16
C GLU A 30 -16.89 0.96 -12.24
N VAL A 31 -17.10 2.00 -13.04
CA VAL A 31 -17.97 1.98 -14.21
C VAL A 31 -17.21 2.59 -15.37
N ARG A 32 -17.10 1.83 -16.47
CA ARG A 32 -16.56 2.31 -17.73
C ARG A 32 -17.39 3.50 -18.21
N THR A 33 -16.73 4.62 -18.51
CA THR A 33 -17.41 5.80 -19.05
C THR A 33 -17.58 5.68 -20.57
N ASP A 34 -18.42 6.52 -21.17
CA ASP A 34 -18.55 6.60 -22.63
C ASP A 34 -17.22 7.12 -23.23
N GLY A 35 -16.30 6.21 -23.54
CA GLY A 35 -14.94 6.50 -24.02
C GLY A 35 -13.89 5.54 -23.44
N ASP A 36 -12.66 6.06 -23.27
CA ASP A 36 -11.51 5.28 -22.79
C ASP A 36 -11.28 5.32 -21.27
N GLY A 37 -12.15 6.00 -20.53
CA GLY A 37 -11.99 6.31 -19.11
C GLY A 37 -12.79 5.43 -18.14
N TRP A 38 -12.66 5.75 -16.86
CA TRP A 38 -13.31 5.05 -15.74
C TRP A 38 -13.83 6.04 -14.70
N SER A 39 -14.98 5.72 -14.12
CA SER A 39 -15.54 6.44 -12.97
C SER A 39 -15.57 5.54 -11.74
N PHE A 40 -15.28 6.10 -10.57
CA PHE A 40 -15.12 5.34 -9.33
C PHE A 40 -16.07 5.85 -8.25
N THR A 41 -16.72 4.90 -7.56
CA THR A 41 -17.50 5.17 -6.34
C THR A 41 -16.86 4.43 -5.17
N CYS A 42 -16.29 5.16 -4.22
CA CYS A 42 -15.60 4.61 -3.05
C CYS A 42 -16.47 4.68 -1.78
N GLN A 43 -16.22 3.81 -0.81
CA GLN A 43 -17.04 3.66 0.40
C GLN A 43 -17.12 4.92 1.28
N HIS A 44 -16.04 5.69 1.33
CA HIS A 44 -15.92 6.93 2.07
C HIS A 44 -16.09 8.16 1.16
N GLY A 45 -16.69 7.98 -0.02
CA GLY A 45 -17.04 9.03 -0.96
C GLY A 45 -15.88 9.51 -1.84
N ALA A 46 -16.12 10.62 -2.56
CA ALA A 46 -15.20 11.11 -3.60
C ALA A 46 -13.80 11.50 -3.08
N GLY A 47 -13.70 11.89 -1.80
CA GLY A 47 -12.41 12.21 -1.18
C GLY A 47 -11.48 10.99 -1.19
N GLU A 48 -11.98 9.83 -0.78
CA GLU A 48 -11.23 8.59 -0.83
C GLU A 48 -10.80 8.24 -2.24
N CYS A 49 -11.70 8.32 -3.24
CA CYS A 49 -11.33 8.07 -4.63
C CYS A 49 -10.20 9.01 -5.11
N LYS A 50 -10.23 10.29 -4.73
CA LYS A 50 -9.16 11.23 -5.03
C LYS A 50 -7.85 10.85 -4.34
N GLY A 51 -7.89 10.43 -3.07
CA GLY A 51 -6.72 9.90 -2.36
C GLY A 51 -6.11 8.69 -3.07
N ASN A 52 -6.95 7.75 -3.49
CA ASN A 52 -6.55 6.55 -4.23
C ASN A 52 -5.91 6.92 -5.57
N MET A 53 -6.48 7.91 -6.27
CA MET A 53 -5.94 8.44 -7.52
C MET A 53 -4.55 9.06 -7.33
N ILE A 54 -4.36 9.86 -6.27
CA ILE A 54 -3.06 10.45 -5.95
C ILE A 54 -2.01 9.35 -5.72
N HIS A 55 -2.37 8.28 -5.01
CA HIS A 55 -1.48 7.16 -4.75
C HIS A 55 -1.13 6.39 -6.03
N ALA A 56 -2.12 6.10 -6.88
CA ALA A 56 -1.90 5.41 -8.15
C ALA A 56 -0.98 6.21 -9.09
N CYS A 57 -1.20 7.53 -9.20
CA CYS A 57 -0.35 8.42 -9.97
C CYS A 57 1.06 8.55 -9.39
N ALA A 58 1.21 8.68 -8.07
CA ALA A 58 2.52 8.73 -7.42
C ALA A 58 3.34 7.46 -7.68
N LYS A 59 2.69 6.29 -7.58
CA LYS A 59 3.31 5.00 -7.88
C LYS A 59 3.83 4.90 -9.31
N ASP A 60 3.07 5.42 -10.28
CA ASP A 60 3.51 5.37 -11.67
C ASP A 60 4.59 6.41 -11.99
N HIS A 61 4.48 7.63 -11.45
CA HIS A 61 5.38 8.74 -11.77
C HIS A 61 6.70 8.71 -10.98
N PHE A 62 6.71 8.20 -9.75
CA PHE A 62 7.94 8.08 -8.96
C PHE A 62 8.66 6.78 -9.29
N LYS A 63 9.87 6.90 -9.86
CA LYS A 63 10.73 5.75 -10.18
C LYS A 63 11.64 5.33 -9.02
N ASP A 64 11.76 6.17 -8.00
CA ASP A 64 12.48 5.88 -6.76
C ASP A 64 11.49 5.50 -5.67
N ILE A 65 11.59 4.28 -5.17
CA ILE A 65 10.71 3.75 -4.13
C ILE A 65 10.85 4.51 -2.80
N ASN A 66 12.02 5.07 -2.48
CA ASN A 66 12.18 5.86 -1.26
C ASN A 66 11.41 7.18 -1.39
N LEU A 67 11.52 7.83 -2.54
CA LEU A 67 10.76 9.04 -2.85
C LEU A 67 9.25 8.78 -2.80
N GLU A 68 8.79 7.69 -3.43
CA GLU A 68 7.40 7.26 -3.38
C GLU A 68 6.93 7.05 -1.93
N MET A 69 7.69 6.29 -1.14
CA MET A 69 7.33 5.98 0.24
C MET A 69 7.35 7.21 1.14
N GLU A 70 8.28 8.13 0.97
CA GLU A 70 8.31 9.40 1.70
C GLU A 70 7.08 10.27 1.37
N PHE A 71 6.72 10.37 0.09
CA PHE A 71 5.53 11.09 -0.36
C PHE A 71 4.25 10.46 0.21
N VAL A 72 4.11 9.14 0.11
CA VAL A 72 2.98 8.38 0.65
C VAL A 72 2.92 8.53 2.17
N ASN A 73 4.04 8.46 2.88
CA ASN A 73 4.08 8.67 4.33
C ASN A 73 3.60 10.08 4.72
N CYS A 74 3.97 11.11 3.96
CA CYS A 74 3.43 12.46 4.16
C CYS A 74 1.92 12.49 3.96
N LEU A 75 1.41 11.93 2.85
CA LEU A 75 -0.02 11.90 2.55
C LEU A 75 -0.82 11.21 3.65
N LEU A 76 -0.37 10.03 4.08
CA LEU A 76 -1.02 9.22 5.11
C LEU A 76 -0.95 9.86 6.51
N SER A 77 -0.01 10.77 6.73
CA SER A 77 0.13 11.53 7.98
C SER A 77 -0.68 12.83 7.99
N SER A 78 -1.21 13.25 6.84
CA SER A 78 -2.00 14.46 6.74
C SER A 78 -3.39 14.30 7.37
N THR A 79 -3.97 15.40 7.84
CA THR A 79 -5.35 15.42 8.37
C THR A 79 -6.38 15.02 7.30
N TYR A 80 -6.10 15.30 6.03
CA TYR A 80 -6.97 14.99 4.91
C TYR A 80 -6.16 14.74 3.63
N PRO A 81 -5.81 13.47 3.31
CA PRO A 81 -4.99 13.10 2.16
C PRO A 81 -5.42 13.69 0.81
N PRO A 82 -6.72 13.81 0.49
CA PRO A 82 -7.16 14.31 -0.82
C PRO A 82 -6.76 15.76 -1.12
N ASN A 83 -6.30 16.52 -0.12
CA ASN A 83 -5.82 17.90 -0.27
C ASN A 83 -4.33 18.05 0.04
N ALA A 84 -3.61 16.96 0.32
CA ALA A 84 -2.22 17.02 0.79
C ALA A 84 -1.17 16.81 -0.31
N GLY A 85 -1.58 16.39 -1.51
CA GLY A 85 -0.67 16.02 -2.61
C GLY A 85 0.41 17.06 -2.92
N ALA A 86 0.03 18.31 -3.20
CA ALA A 86 1.01 19.37 -3.50
C ALA A 86 1.98 19.65 -2.35
N THR A 87 1.48 19.68 -1.11
CA THR A 87 2.31 19.87 0.09
C THR A 87 3.30 18.72 0.27
N CYS A 88 2.86 17.48 0.06
CA CYS A 88 3.71 16.31 0.18
C CYS A 88 4.73 16.19 -0.95
N ALA A 89 4.37 16.59 -2.17
CA ALA A 89 5.32 16.68 -3.29
C ALA A 89 6.44 17.67 -2.96
N ALA A 90 6.08 18.86 -2.45
CA ALA A 90 7.06 19.86 -2.02
C ALA A 90 7.96 19.36 -0.88
N GLN A 91 7.42 18.57 0.07
CA GLN A 91 8.19 18.03 1.18
C GLN A 91 9.29 17.05 0.72
N VAL A 92 9.07 16.34 -0.37
CA VAL A 92 10.01 15.37 -0.93
C VAL A 92 10.78 15.91 -2.14
N ASP A 93 10.72 17.22 -2.39
CA ASP A 93 11.35 17.89 -3.55
C ASP A 93 10.93 17.31 -4.91
N ALA A 94 9.66 16.90 -5.02
CA ALA A 94 9.05 16.41 -6.26
C ALA A 94 8.20 17.48 -6.95
N ASP A 95 8.20 17.47 -8.28
CA ASP A 95 7.29 18.31 -9.08
C ASP A 95 5.85 17.79 -8.97
N TRP A 96 4.93 18.64 -8.50
CA TRP A 96 3.52 18.31 -8.37
C TRP A 96 2.78 18.28 -9.71
N ALA A 97 3.22 19.07 -10.70
CA ALA A 97 2.45 19.27 -11.92
C ALA A 97 2.19 17.98 -12.73
N PRO A 98 3.15 17.05 -12.89
CA PRO A 98 2.88 15.77 -13.55
C PRO A 98 1.88 14.91 -12.79
N LEU A 99 1.95 14.85 -11.45
CA LEU A 99 0.99 14.10 -10.64
C LEU A 99 -0.41 14.72 -10.77
N GLU A 100 -0.51 16.05 -10.68
CA GLU A 100 -1.79 16.76 -10.84
C GLU A 100 -2.42 16.50 -12.20
N HIS A 101 -1.63 16.45 -13.27
CA HIS A 101 -2.11 16.08 -14.60
C HIS A 101 -2.64 14.65 -14.64
N CYS A 102 -1.88 13.68 -14.10
CA CYS A 102 -2.30 12.29 -14.02
C CYS A 102 -3.63 12.14 -13.26
N ILE A 103 -3.75 12.79 -12.08
CA ILE A 103 -4.93 12.71 -11.21
C ILE A 103 -6.21 13.19 -11.90
N ASN A 104 -6.09 14.16 -12.81
CA ASN A 104 -7.23 14.79 -13.49
C ASN A 104 -7.39 14.31 -14.94
N SER A 105 -6.86 13.13 -15.29
CA SER A 105 -6.93 12.60 -16.65
C SER A 105 -7.27 11.10 -16.69
N VAL A 106 -7.56 10.62 -17.90
CA VAL A 106 -7.80 9.21 -18.21
C VAL A 106 -6.57 8.33 -17.86
N GLU A 107 -5.38 8.92 -17.73
CA GLU A 107 -4.20 8.23 -17.22
C GLU A 107 -4.43 7.73 -15.79
N GLY A 108 -4.76 8.65 -14.86
CA GLY A 108 -5.06 8.29 -13.48
C GLY A 108 -6.21 7.30 -13.39
N GLU A 109 -7.28 7.52 -14.15
CA GLU A 109 -8.44 6.61 -14.18
C GLU A 109 -8.01 5.18 -14.56
N ASN A 110 -7.18 5.01 -15.58
CA ASN A 110 -6.68 3.70 -15.98
C ASN A 110 -5.70 3.11 -14.96
N LEU A 111 -4.86 3.92 -14.32
CA LEU A 111 -3.97 3.45 -13.25
C LEU A 111 -4.76 2.94 -12.05
N LEU A 112 -5.82 3.66 -11.65
CA LEU A 112 -6.69 3.23 -10.54
C LEU A 112 -7.49 1.96 -10.90
N HIS A 113 -7.93 1.83 -12.16
CA HIS A 113 -8.56 0.60 -12.66
C HIS A 113 -7.59 -0.59 -12.63
N GLN A 114 -6.34 -0.43 -13.09
CA GLN A 114 -5.32 -1.49 -13.02
C GLN A 114 -5.07 -1.93 -11.57
N VAL A 115 -5.05 -0.97 -10.66
CA VAL A 115 -4.96 -1.16 -9.22
C VAL A 115 -6.14 -1.99 -8.68
N ALA A 116 -7.37 -1.76 -9.15
CA ALA A 116 -8.54 -2.58 -8.82
C ALA A 116 -8.44 -4.01 -9.36
N LEU A 117 -8.03 -4.19 -10.63
CA LEU A 117 -7.82 -5.51 -11.23
C LEU A 117 -6.78 -6.35 -10.49
N GLN A 118 -5.72 -5.72 -9.98
CA GLN A 118 -4.71 -6.39 -9.16
C GLN A 118 -5.29 -6.89 -7.83
N GLN A 119 -6.19 -6.12 -7.23
CA GLN A 119 -6.83 -6.51 -5.98
C GLN A 119 -7.85 -7.64 -6.16
N GLU A 120 -8.58 -7.66 -7.27
CA GLU A 120 -9.52 -8.75 -7.60
C GLU A 120 -8.80 -10.11 -7.72
N GLN A 121 -7.51 -10.10 -8.07
CA GLN A 121 -6.67 -11.30 -8.18
C GLN A 121 -6.13 -11.79 -6.83
N LEU A 122 -6.37 -11.07 -5.73
CA LEU A 122 -5.91 -11.48 -4.41
C LEU A 122 -6.56 -12.79 -3.97
N ASN A 123 -5.76 -13.66 -3.38
CA ASN A 123 -6.19 -14.92 -2.80
C ASN A 123 -5.58 -15.07 -1.38
N PRO A 124 -6.40 -15.09 -0.31
CA PRO A 124 -7.86 -14.98 -0.32
C PRO A 124 -8.35 -13.60 -0.80
N SER A 125 -9.60 -13.53 -1.27
CA SER A 125 -10.22 -12.27 -1.68
C SER A 125 -10.26 -11.28 -0.51
N LEU A 126 -10.01 -10.01 -0.78
CA LEU A 126 -10.00 -8.94 0.22
C LEU A 126 -11.40 -8.77 0.84
N TYR A 127 -11.49 -8.85 2.17
CA TYR A 127 -12.73 -8.57 2.92
C TYR A 127 -12.56 -7.54 4.05
N PHE A 128 -11.34 -7.06 4.28
CA PHE A 128 -11.05 -5.97 5.21
C PHE A 128 -9.74 -5.28 4.81
N VAL A 129 -9.53 -4.09 5.40
CA VAL A 129 -8.26 -3.35 5.32
C VAL A 129 -7.78 -3.02 6.74
N PRO A 130 -6.46 -2.97 7.01
CA PRO A 130 -5.38 -3.21 6.05
C PRO A 130 -5.29 -4.67 5.58
N TRP A 131 -4.88 -4.87 4.34
CA TRP A 131 -4.60 -6.20 3.78
C TRP A 131 -3.11 -6.34 3.48
N ILE A 132 -2.36 -7.01 4.35
CA ILE A 132 -0.89 -7.06 4.28
C ILE A 132 -0.43 -8.47 3.91
N ILE A 133 0.23 -8.57 2.75
CA ILE A 133 0.85 -9.80 2.26
C ILE A 133 2.36 -9.68 2.44
N VAL A 134 3.02 -10.67 3.03
CA VAL A 134 4.48 -10.69 3.20
C VAL A 134 5.01 -11.94 2.51
N ASN A 135 5.92 -11.76 1.54
CA ASN A 135 6.47 -12.84 0.71
C ASN A 135 5.37 -13.73 0.10
N ASP A 136 4.34 -13.10 -0.47
CA ASP A 136 3.17 -13.75 -1.09
C ASP A 136 2.32 -14.60 -0.13
N VAL A 137 2.52 -14.47 1.19
CA VAL A 137 1.73 -15.14 2.22
C VAL A 137 0.85 -14.15 2.97
N PHE A 138 -0.44 -14.45 3.01
CA PHE A 138 -1.44 -13.76 3.83
C PHE A 138 -1.79 -14.56 5.09
N SER A 139 -1.85 -13.89 6.24
CA SER A 139 -2.55 -14.38 7.43
C SER A 139 -3.03 -13.20 8.29
N GLU A 140 -4.19 -13.34 8.95
CA GLU A 140 -4.71 -12.28 9.83
C GLU A 140 -3.76 -11.98 11.01
N ASP A 141 -3.16 -13.02 11.60
CA ASP A 141 -2.16 -12.86 12.68
C ASP A 141 -0.99 -11.99 12.21
N GLN A 142 -0.47 -12.26 11.00
CA GLN A 142 0.62 -11.46 10.41
C GLN A 142 0.17 -10.02 10.16
N VAL A 143 -1.06 -9.79 9.71
CA VAL A 143 -1.60 -8.44 9.54
C VAL A 143 -1.64 -7.70 10.88
N GLY A 144 -2.05 -8.35 11.96
CA GLY A 144 -2.02 -7.77 13.31
C GLY A 144 -0.61 -7.46 13.81
N GLU A 145 0.33 -8.37 13.58
CA GLU A 145 1.75 -8.16 13.91
C GLU A 145 2.37 -7.02 13.10
N CYS A 146 2.08 -6.94 11.80
CA CYS A 146 2.55 -5.87 10.93
C CYS A 146 2.05 -4.49 11.39
N GLN A 147 0.79 -4.39 11.84
CA GLN A 147 0.24 -3.14 12.38
C GLN A 147 0.90 -2.73 13.70
N THR A 148 1.37 -3.69 14.49
CA THR A 148 2.01 -3.43 15.78
C THR A 148 3.50 -3.15 15.64
N ASN A 149 4.21 -3.96 14.87
CA ASN A 149 5.64 -3.89 14.68
C ASN A 149 6.04 -4.48 13.32
N LEU A 150 5.74 -3.73 12.25
CA LEU A 150 6.11 -4.09 10.88
C LEU A 150 7.59 -4.45 10.76
N LYS A 151 8.46 -3.65 11.38
CA LYS A 151 9.92 -3.84 11.34
C LYS A 151 10.32 -5.21 11.88
N LYS A 152 9.68 -5.70 12.94
CA LYS A 152 9.91 -7.05 13.47
C LYS A 152 9.52 -8.12 12.45
N VAL A 153 8.32 -8.07 11.90
CA VAL A 153 7.85 -9.07 10.92
C VAL A 153 8.78 -9.10 9.70
N VAL A 154 9.12 -7.92 9.18
CA VAL A 154 10.09 -7.71 8.09
C VAL A 154 11.45 -8.33 8.47
N CYS A 155 12.02 -8.02 9.61
CA CYS A 155 13.31 -8.61 10.02
C CYS A 155 13.26 -10.12 10.23
N GLU A 156 12.16 -10.66 10.79
CA GLU A 156 11.98 -12.10 11.01
C GLU A 156 11.84 -12.88 9.71
N LYS A 157 11.07 -12.35 8.75
CA LYS A 157 10.82 -12.99 7.46
C LYS A 157 11.98 -12.83 6.46
N TYR A 158 13.02 -12.07 6.81
CA TYR A 158 14.10 -11.74 5.87
C TYR A 158 15.08 -12.90 5.78
N THR A 159 15.19 -13.48 4.60
CA THR A 159 16.03 -14.65 4.32
C THR A 159 17.44 -14.27 3.88
N GLY A 160 17.68 -13.01 3.49
CA GLY A 160 19.00 -12.50 3.14
C GLY A 160 19.86 -12.12 4.35
N THR A 161 21.02 -11.50 4.09
CA THR A 161 21.89 -10.94 5.13
C THR A 161 21.18 -9.78 5.83
N LYS A 162 20.73 -10.01 7.07
CA LYS A 162 19.97 -9.02 7.83
C LYS A 162 20.76 -7.71 7.98
N PRO A 163 20.13 -6.56 7.70
CA PRO A 163 20.77 -5.27 7.87
C PRO A 163 20.85 -4.91 9.37
N ALA A 164 21.72 -3.97 9.74
CA ALA A 164 21.99 -3.62 11.14
C ALA A 164 20.72 -3.13 11.87
N GLU A 165 19.76 -2.57 11.14
CA GLU A 165 18.47 -2.14 11.66
C GLU A 165 17.65 -3.30 12.23
N CYS A 166 17.93 -4.55 11.86
CA CYS A 166 17.32 -5.74 12.42
C CYS A 166 17.98 -6.22 13.73
N ASP A 167 19.12 -5.66 14.10
CA ASP A 167 19.81 -6.01 15.34
C ASP A 167 18.99 -5.57 16.56
N GLY A 168 18.97 -6.41 17.61
CA GLY A 168 18.24 -6.14 18.86
C GLY A 168 16.71 -6.36 18.80
N ILE A 169 16.12 -6.46 17.61
CA ILE A 169 14.67 -6.72 17.45
C ILE A 169 14.32 -8.18 17.79
N LEU A 170 15.20 -9.11 17.43
CA LEU A 170 15.01 -10.55 17.69
C LEU A 170 15.32 -10.97 19.13
N ALA A 171 15.92 -10.08 19.93
CA ALA A 171 16.26 -10.36 21.33
C ALA A 171 15.12 -10.04 22.31
N ALA A 172 14.11 -9.26 21.89
CA ALA A 172 12.99 -8.83 22.73
C ALA A 172 11.71 -9.66 22.55
N GLY A 173 11.64 -10.50 21.51
CA GLY A 173 10.50 -11.39 21.25
C GLY A 173 10.80 -12.81 21.74
N GLY A 174 10.36 -13.16 22.95
CA GLY A 174 10.29 -14.55 23.38
C GLY A 174 9.62 -15.40 22.29
N GLY A 175 10.24 -16.54 21.96
CA GLY A 175 9.94 -17.34 20.78
C GLY A 175 8.44 -17.54 20.53
N SER A 176 8.00 -17.21 19.32
CA SER A 176 6.65 -17.53 18.89
C SER A 176 6.53 -19.06 18.72
N PRO A 177 5.52 -19.72 19.29
CA PRO A 177 5.33 -21.15 19.14
C PRO A 177 5.02 -21.50 17.68
N ALA A 178 5.56 -22.63 17.22
CA ALA A 178 5.35 -23.13 15.87
C ALA A 178 3.85 -23.13 15.51
N SER A 179 3.54 -22.53 14.36
CA SER A 179 2.20 -22.50 13.75
C SER A 179 1.60 -23.91 13.71
N ARG A 180 0.50 -24.12 14.45
CA ARG A 180 -0.31 -25.34 14.35
C ARG A 180 -1.06 -25.32 13.02
N PRO A 181 -1.12 -26.44 12.27
CA PRO A 181 -1.94 -26.52 11.08
C PRO A 181 -3.42 -26.43 11.48
N VAL A 182 -4.16 -25.53 10.85
CA VAL A 182 -5.63 -25.49 10.95
C VAL A 182 -6.18 -26.62 10.08
N THR A 183 -6.42 -27.79 10.66
CA THR A 183 -7.27 -28.81 10.04
C THR A 183 -8.73 -28.42 10.28
N ARG A 184 -9.45 -28.15 9.18
CA ARG A 184 -10.87 -27.82 9.16
C ARG A 184 -11.70 -29.06 9.56
N ALA A 185 -12.64 -28.88 10.47
CA ALA A 185 -13.74 -29.80 10.74
C ALA A 185 -14.96 -29.43 9.88
#